data_AF-A0A6J7ZRB0-F1
#
_entry.id   AF-A0A6J7ZRB0-F1
#
_cell.length_a   1.000
_cell.length_b   1.000
_cell.length_c   1.000
_cell.angle_alpha   90.00
_cell.angle_beta   90.00
_cell.angle_gamma   90.00
#
_symmetry.space_group_name_H-M   'P 1'
#
loop_
_entity.id
_entity.type
_entity.pdbx_description
1 polymer ?
#
loop_
_entity_poly.entity_id
_entity_poly.type
_entity_poly.pdbx_seq_one_letter_code
_entity_poly.pdbx_strand_id
1 'polypeptide(L)' 'MRNSVIYQEILQEGRLEGRLEAKLEGKQEAKEEIALNLLRIGLSLEQVVQVTGLSLEKIQSL' A
#
# COMPACT_ATOMS: atom_id res chain seq x y z
N MET A 1 -1.65 -13.33 36.25
CA MET A 1 -0.60 -13.44 35.20
C MET A 1 -0.81 -12.36 34.14
N ARG A 2 -0.63 -11.09 34.48
CA ARG A 2 -0.81 -9.93 33.56
C ARG A 2 0.30 -8.87 33.71
N ASN A 3 1.41 -9.26 34.34
CA ASN A 3 2.61 -8.43 34.55
C ASN A 3 3.84 -9.13 33.96
N SER A 4 3.67 -9.89 32.88
CA SER A 4 4.81 -10.44 32.16
C SER A 4 5.23 -9.41 31.12
N VAL A 5 6.46 -8.92 31.22
CA VAL A 5 7.08 -8.00 30.26
C VAL A 5 6.92 -8.55 28.82
N ILE A 6 6.98 -9.88 28.70
CA ILE A 6 6.78 -10.63 27.45
C ILE A 6 5.38 -10.39 26.84
N TYR A 7 4.33 -10.23 27.64
CA TYR A 7 2.98 -9.97 27.11
C TYR A 7 2.83 -8.53 26.59
N GLN A 8 3.56 -7.58 27.19
CA GLN A 8 3.59 -6.19 26.72
C GLN A 8 4.39 -6.05 25.43
N GLU A 9 5.49 -6.80 25.29
CA GLU A 9 6.31 -6.89 24.08
C GLU A 9 5.50 -7.47 22.92
N ILE A 10 4.83 -8.62 23.08
CA ILE A 10 4.00 -9.23 22.02
C ILE A 10 2.89 -8.28 21.54
N LEU A 11 2.26 -7.54 22.46
CA LEU A 11 1.23 -6.55 22.12
C LEU A 11 1.79 -5.29 21.44
N GLN A 12 3.04 -4.94 21.70
CA GLN A 12 3.72 -3.83 21.01
C GLN A 12 4.16 -4.26 19.62
N GLU A 13 4.75 -5.44 19.48
CA GLU A 13 5.15 -6.04 18.20
C GLU A 13 3.95 -6.18 17.27
N GLY A 14 2.86 -6.83 17.70
CA GLY A 14 1.66 -6.99 16.86
C GLY A 14 1.00 -5.66 16.45
N ARG A 15 1.13 -4.59 17.25
CA ARG A 15 0.62 -3.25 16.89
C ARG A 15 1.56 -2.48 15.96
N LEU A 16 2.85 -2.78 15.99
CA LEU A 16 3.84 -2.20 15.07
C LEU A 16 3.73 -2.89 13.71
N GLU A 17 3.65 -4.21 13.69
CA GLU A 17 3.43 -5.02 12.49
C GLU A 17 2.13 -4.63 11.80
N GLY A 18 1.00 -4.65 12.51
CA GLY A 18 -0.28 -4.28 11.91
C GLY A 18 -0.36 -2.82 11.42
N ARG A 19 0.41 -1.89 12.01
CA ARG A 19 0.50 -0.50 11.50
C ARG A 19 1.40 -0.36 10.27
N LEU A 20 2.45 -1.16 10.19
CA LEU A 20 3.34 -1.18 9.03
C LEU A 20 2.63 -1.82 7.83
N GLU A 21 1.96 -2.95 8.04
CA GLU A 21 1.16 -3.64 7.02
C GLU A 21 0.04 -2.73 6.49
N ALA A 22 -0.81 -2.18 7.37
CA ALA A 22 -1.91 -1.31 6.95
C ALA A 22 -1.43 -0.04 6.20
N LYS A 23 -0.25 0.48 6.55
CA LYS A 23 0.33 1.66 5.88
C LYS A 23 0.95 1.31 4.52
N LEU A 24 1.48 0.10 4.35
CA LEU A 24 2.02 -0.38 3.09
C LEU A 24 0.90 -0.75 2.13
N GLU A 25 -0.10 -1.50 2.59
CA GLU A 25 -1.28 -1.89 1.81
C GLU A 25 -2.05 -0.65 1.35
N GLY A 26 -2.40 0.26 2.26
CA GLY A 26 -3.15 1.47 1.89
C GLY A 26 -2.39 2.41 0.93
N LYS A 27 -1.05 2.42 0.96
CA LYS A 27 -0.26 3.19 -0.02
C LYS A 27 -0.22 2.53 -1.39
N GLN A 28 -0.20 1.21 -1.44
CA GLN A 28 -0.17 0.46 -2.68
C GLN A 28 -1.55 0.51 -3.37
N GLU A 29 -2.61 0.24 -2.61
CA GLU A 29 -4.00 0.33 -3.08
C GLU A 29 -4.33 1.73 -3.61
N ALA A 30 -3.92 2.79 -2.90
CA ALA A 30 -4.15 4.16 -3.36
C ALA A 30 -3.46 4.47 -4.69
N LYS A 31 -2.25 3.96 -4.93
CA LYS A 31 -1.55 4.15 -6.22
C LYS A 31 -2.22 3.40 -7.36
N GLU A 32 -2.71 2.19 -7.08
CA GLU A 32 -3.40 1.36 -8.05
C GLU A 32 -4.77 1.95 -8.41
N GLU A 33 -5.53 2.44 -7.43
CA GLU A 33 -6.80 3.13 -7.65
C GLU A 33 -6.61 4.42 -8.48
N ILE A 34 -5.57 5.22 -8.16
CA ILE A 34 -5.22 6.40 -8.96
C ILE A 34 -4.86 5.99 -10.39
N ALA A 35 -4.06 4.95 -10.58
CA ALA A 35 -3.70 4.46 -11.91
C ALA A 35 -4.94 4.05 -12.73
N LEU A 36 -5.85 3.27 -12.14
CA LEU A 36 -7.11 2.86 -12.76
C LEU A 36 -7.98 4.07 -13.14
N ASN A 37 -8.11 5.04 -12.25
CA ASN A 37 -8.88 6.25 -12.52
C ASN A 37 -8.28 7.07 -13.68
N LEU A 38 -6.95 7.20 -13.75
CA LEU A 38 -6.28 7.88 -14.85
C LEU A 38 -6.47 7.15 -16.19
N LEU A 39 -6.39 5.82 -16.20
CA LEU A 39 -6.68 5.02 -17.39
C LEU A 39 -8.14 5.18 -17.85
N ARG A 40 -9.09 5.22 -16.92
CA ARG A 40 -10.52 5.44 -17.22
C ARG A 40 -10.81 6.81 -17.81
N ILE A 41 -10.03 7.82 -17.45
CA ILE A 41 -10.13 9.19 -18.00
C ILE A 41 -9.46 9.27 -19.39
N GLY A 42 -8.77 8.21 -19.83
CA GLY A 42 -8.17 8.10 -21.16
C GLY A 42 -6.74 8.60 -21.24
N LEU A 43 -6.01 8.70 -20.11
CA LEU A 43 -4.58 9.00 -20.14
C LEU A 43 -3.79 7.82 -20.73
N SER A 44 -2.68 8.15 -21.39
CA SER A 44 -1.73 7.16 -21.90
C SER A 44 -1.00 6.44 -20.76
N LEU A 45 -0.58 5.20 -20.99
CA LEU A 45 0.16 4.40 -20.01
C LEU A 45 1.42 5.13 -19.50
N GLU A 46 2.12 5.84 -20.38
CA GLU A 46 3.31 6.63 -20.03
C GLU A 46 3.00 7.76 -19.05
N GLN A 47 1.87 8.45 -19.23
CA GLN A 47 1.42 9.49 -18.30
C GLN A 47 1.02 8.90 -16.95
N VAL A 48 0.36 7.73 -16.96
CA VAL A 48 -0.02 7.04 -15.72
C VAL A 48 1.23 6.61 -14.94
N VAL A 49 2.27 6.09 -15.62
CA VAL A 49 3.59 5.79 -15.00
C VAL A 49 4.18 7.05 -14.36
N GLN A 50 4.20 8.16 -15.07
CA GLN A 50 4.78 9.42 -14.57
C GLN A 50 4.04 9.95 -13.32
N VAL A 51 2.71 9.85 -13.29
CA VAL A 51 1.90 10.36 -12.17
C VAL A 51 1.93 9.43 -10.96
N THR A 52 1.84 8.12 -11.17
CA THR A 52 1.71 7.14 -10.08
C THR A 52 3.05 6.59 -9.60
N GLY A 53 4.10 6.70 -10.42
CA GLY A 53 5.40 6.09 -10.19
C GLY A 53 5.37 4.55 -10.23
N LEU A 54 4.30 3.95 -10.74
CA LEU A 54 4.20 2.50 -10.94
C LEU A 54 4.89 2.11 -12.25
N SER A 55 5.43 0.89 -12.30
CA SER A 55 6.00 0.36 -13.54
C SER A 55 4.91 0.11 -14.60
N LEU A 56 5.31 0.15 -15.87
CA LEU A 56 4.44 -0.17 -17.00
C LEU A 56 3.79 -1.55 -16.86
N GLU A 57 4.57 -2.56 -16.46
CA GLU A 57 4.06 -3.92 -16.22
C GLU A 57 2.98 -3.94 -15.14
N LYS A 58 3.20 -3.21 -14.04
CA LYS A 58 2.23 -3.14 -12.95
C LYS A 58 0.94 -2.47 -13.42
N ILE A 59 1.02 -1.39 -14.18
CA ILE A 59 -0.16 -0.71 -14.75
C ILE A 59 -0.89 -1.57 -15.78
N GLN A 60 -0.18 -2.37 -16.58
CA GLN A 60 -0.80 -3.32 -17.51
C GLN A 60 -1.47 -4.51 -16.81
N SER A 61 -1.06 -4.81 -15.57
CA SER A 61 -1.66 -5.87 -14.75
C SER A 61 -2.87 -5.42 -13.92
N LEU A 62 -3.17 -4.11 -13.91
CA LEU A 62 -4.36 -3.52 -13.25
C LEU A 62 -5.59 -3.63 -14.16
#